data_AF-A0A100JUG0-F1
#
_entry.id   AF-A0A100JUG0-F1
#
_cell.length_a   1.000
_cell.length_b   1.000
_cell.length_c   1.000
_cell.angle_alpha   90.00
_cell.angle_beta   90.00
_cell.angle_gamma   90.00
#
_symmetry.space_group_name_H-M   'P 1'
#
loop_
_entity.id
_entity.type
_entity.pdbx_description
1 polymer ?
#
loop_
_entity_poly.entity_id
_entity_poly.type
_entity_poly.pdbx_seq_one_letter_code
_entity_poly.pdbx_strand_id
1 'polypeptide(L)'
;MPRRHLRVTGAAEAPLRAALRALRGELGVPSAFPPQVLAEAEQAATSPRLPSYDATDLPLFTIDPPASTDLDQAMHLSRRPSDEGHGRPGGYRVRYAIADVAAFVTPGGALDAEAHRRVTTLYFPDGKVPLHPARLSENAASLLPGHTCPAVLWTLDLDADGRTETVDVRRALVRSRAKLNYADVQRKIDGGTAEEPLALLKEIGRLRERLEVERGGISLTVPEQEITEHPAPKAGDSPDGSDNGGNGSDSGNGGDGGCNGDARYELTYRTPLPAEGWNAQISLLTGMAAAELMLAHGTGVLRTLPAAPDGAVGRLRRTAKALHIDWPHHVSYAQLVRSLDPQDPRHAAFLLECTTLLRGAHYTPFRDGHLPDITTHSAVAAPYAHCTAPLRRLVDRYASEICLAAAAGTPAPDWVLSAFDTLPDEMTEGTRRAGRVERECVDIVEAALLRDRVGEVFEGCVVDVEEDQPASGIVQLETPAVIGRVVGAPGDRLPLGERLRVRLTQAAPGAAKVRFVPA
;
A
#
# COMPACT_ATOMS: atom_id res chain seq x y z
N MET A 1 27.50 3.36 -5.36
CA MET A 1 27.89 4.77 -5.62
C MET A 1 27.36 5.64 -4.49
N PRO A 2 28.09 6.68 -4.03
CA PRO A 2 27.55 7.61 -3.05
C PRO A 2 26.36 8.34 -3.69
N ARG A 3 25.15 8.03 -3.20
CA ARG A 3 23.88 8.59 -3.67
C ARG A 3 23.84 10.06 -3.27
N ARG A 4 23.75 10.97 -4.24
CA ARG A 4 23.66 12.41 -3.99
C ARG A 4 22.22 12.71 -3.55
N HIS A 5 22.04 12.90 -2.25
CA HIS A 5 20.75 13.25 -1.64
C HIS A 5 20.21 14.55 -2.25
N LEU A 6 19.04 14.48 -2.88
CA LEU A 6 18.36 15.66 -3.43
C LEU A 6 17.22 16.04 -2.52
N ARG A 7 17.29 17.28 -2.03
CA ARG A 7 16.43 17.82 -0.98
C ARG A 7 15.63 18.97 -1.56
N VAL A 8 14.31 19.01 -1.34
CA VAL A 8 13.56 20.26 -1.44
C VAL A 8 14.08 21.18 -0.33
N THR A 9 14.65 22.32 -0.68
CA THR A 9 15.17 23.30 0.28
C THR A 9 14.57 24.68 0.02
N GLY A 10 14.30 25.44 1.09
CA GLY A 10 13.96 26.86 1.02
C GLY A 10 12.74 27.20 0.16
N ALA A 11 12.93 28.04 -0.86
CA ALA A 11 11.89 28.72 -1.63
C ALA A 11 10.88 27.81 -2.38
N ALA A 12 11.16 26.52 -2.51
CA ALA A 12 10.28 25.54 -3.18
C ALA A 12 9.21 24.92 -2.25
N GLU A 13 9.31 25.08 -0.91
CA GLU A 13 8.38 24.48 0.04
C GLU A 13 6.98 25.14 0.03
N ALA A 14 6.92 26.46 0.02
CA ALA A 14 5.65 27.17 -0.03
C ALA A 14 4.85 26.87 -1.32
N PRO A 15 5.48 26.87 -2.53
CA PRO A 15 4.83 26.38 -3.75
C PRO A 15 4.36 24.92 -3.68
N LEU A 16 5.15 24.01 -3.08
CA LEU A 16 4.77 22.61 -2.91
C LEU A 16 3.52 22.47 -2.03
N ARG A 17 3.51 23.09 -0.84
CA ARG A 17 2.35 23.06 0.07
C ARG A 17 1.11 23.71 -0.57
N ALA A 18 1.30 24.80 -1.31
CA ALA A 18 0.21 25.45 -2.04
C ALA A 18 -0.35 24.53 -3.14
N ALA A 19 0.50 23.85 -3.90
CA ALA A 19 0.09 22.91 -4.94
C ALA A 19 -0.65 21.69 -4.36
N LEU A 20 -0.17 21.10 -3.27
CA LEU A 20 -0.85 19.99 -2.59
C LEU A 20 -2.21 20.42 -1.99
N ARG A 21 -2.33 21.66 -1.54
CA ARG A 21 -3.62 22.23 -1.09
C ARG A 21 -4.58 22.45 -2.28
N ALA A 22 -4.08 22.97 -3.39
CA ALA A 22 -4.87 23.17 -4.60
C ALA A 22 -5.39 21.84 -5.15
N LEU A 23 -4.54 20.81 -5.21
CA LEU A 23 -4.90 19.46 -5.64
C LEU A 23 -6.07 18.90 -4.81
N ARG A 24 -6.05 19.05 -3.49
CA ARG A 24 -7.18 18.62 -2.62
C ARG A 24 -8.48 19.33 -2.99
N GLY A 25 -8.43 20.63 -3.26
CA GLY A 25 -9.59 21.42 -3.70
C GLY A 25 -10.14 20.97 -5.05
N GLU A 26 -9.27 20.77 -6.05
CA GLU A 26 -9.64 20.30 -7.39
C GLU A 26 -10.26 18.90 -7.40
N LEU A 27 -9.79 18.04 -6.50
CA LEU A 27 -10.31 16.68 -6.34
C LEU A 27 -11.60 16.61 -5.52
N GLY A 28 -12.05 17.74 -4.97
CA GLY A 28 -13.22 17.79 -4.08
C GLY A 28 -13.04 16.94 -2.82
N VAL A 29 -11.79 16.75 -2.37
CA VAL A 29 -11.47 15.91 -1.21
C VAL A 29 -11.76 16.70 0.06
N PRO A 30 -12.76 16.31 0.89
CA PRO A 30 -13.12 17.06 2.08
C PRO A 30 -12.00 17.01 3.11
N SER A 31 -11.47 18.16 3.51
CA SER A 31 -10.37 18.27 4.48
C SER A 31 -10.81 17.96 5.91
N ALA A 32 -12.09 18.17 6.24
CA ALA A 32 -12.64 17.95 7.56
C ALA A 32 -13.84 17.00 7.54
N PHE A 33 -14.06 16.32 8.65
CA PHE A 33 -15.28 15.56 8.89
C PHE A 33 -16.41 16.48 9.34
N PRO A 34 -17.66 16.27 8.89
CA PRO A 34 -18.80 17.01 9.41
C PRO A 34 -18.95 16.86 10.93
N PRO A 35 -19.44 17.88 11.68
CA PRO A 35 -19.54 17.82 13.14
C PRO A 35 -20.34 16.63 13.68
N GLN A 36 -21.43 16.24 12.99
CA GLN A 36 -22.23 15.07 13.34
C GLN A 36 -21.45 13.75 13.22
N VAL A 37 -20.53 13.65 12.26
CA VAL A 37 -19.66 12.47 12.08
C VAL A 37 -18.63 12.40 13.20
N LEU A 38 -18.05 13.53 13.59
CA LEU A 38 -17.12 13.61 14.72
C LEU A 38 -17.81 13.27 16.05
N ALA A 39 -19.02 13.77 16.27
CA ALA A 39 -19.79 13.46 17.46
C ALA A 39 -20.12 11.95 17.56
N GLU A 40 -20.55 11.32 16.46
CA GLU A 40 -20.78 9.88 16.41
C GLU A 40 -19.48 9.09 16.62
N ALA A 41 -18.35 9.55 16.07
CA ALA A 41 -17.04 8.94 16.28
C ALA A 41 -16.61 8.93 17.75
N GLU A 42 -16.79 10.04 18.47
CA GLU A 42 -16.47 10.12 19.90
C GLU A 42 -17.35 9.19 20.74
N GLN A 43 -18.65 9.12 20.42
CA GLN A 43 -19.57 8.21 21.09
C GLN A 43 -19.22 6.74 20.82
N ALA A 44 -18.98 6.39 19.56
CA ALA A 44 -18.59 5.04 19.15
C ALA A 44 -17.25 4.60 19.76
N ALA A 45 -16.29 5.51 19.87
CA ALA A 45 -15.00 5.25 20.51
C ALA A 45 -15.12 4.93 22.01
N THR A 46 -16.13 5.50 22.69
CA THR A 46 -16.35 5.31 24.13
C THR A 46 -17.12 4.03 24.45
N SER A 47 -18.04 3.64 23.56
CA SER A 47 -18.93 2.49 23.77
C SER A 47 -19.04 1.61 22.51
N PRO A 48 -17.94 0.97 22.06
CA PRO A 48 -18.00 0.06 20.93
C PRO A 48 -18.78 -1.22 21.26
N ARG A 49 -19.28 -1.88 20.22
CA ARG A 49 -19.87 -3.24 20.37
C ARG A 49 -18.75 -4.24 20.65
N LEU A 50 -18.67 -4.71 21.89
CA LEU A 50 -17.64 -5.66 22.31
C LEU A 50 -18.05 -7.11 22.03
N PRO A 51 -17.17 -7.94 21.45
CA PRO A 51 -17.41 -9.37 21.33
C PRO A 51 -17.24 -10.10 22.68
N SER A 52 -17.88 -11.26 22.82
CA SER A 52 -17.81 -12.07 24.04
C SER A 52 -16.53 -12.91 24.15
N TYR A 53 -15.88 -13.23 23.03
CA TYR A 53 -14.67 -14.04 23.01
C TYR A 53 -13.45 -13.17 23.33
N ASP A 54 -12.76 -13.48 24.42
CA ASP A 54 -11.51 -12.82 24.82
C ASP A 54 -10.31 -13.62 24.29
N ALA A 55 -9.47 -12.93 23.50
CA ALA A 55 -8.22 -13.45 22.96
C ALA A 55 -7.05 -12.51 23.26
N THR A 56 -7.16 -11.67 24.31
CA THR A 56 -6.14 -10.70 24.71
C THR A 56 -4.84 -11.35 25.20
N ASP A 57 -4.88 -12.63 25.57
CA ASP A 57 -3.70 -13.42 25.94
C ASP A 57 -2.83 -13.80 24.73
N LEU A 58 -3.33 -13.70 23.50
CA LEU A 58 -2.55 -14.00 22.30
C LEU A 58 -1.39 -13.00 22.13
N PRO A 59 -0.14 -13.44 21.89
CA PRO A 59 1.01 -12.57 21.64
C PRO A 59 0.99 -11.94 20.24
N LEU A 60 -0.04 -11.17 19.93
CA LEU A 60 -0.13 -10.48 18.65
C LEU A 60 0.91 -9.36 18.56
N PHE A 61 1.46 -9.16 17.37
CA PHE A 61 2.29 -8.01 17.02
C PHE A 61 1.85 -7.45 15.67
N THR A 62 2.14 -6.17 15.42
CA THR A 62 1.96 -5.54 14.10
C THR A 62 3.31 -5.28 13.44
N ILE A 63 3.33 -5.14 12.11
CA ILE A 63 4.51 -4.72 11.35
C ILE A 63 4.08 -3.63 10.38
N ASP A 64 4.53 -2.40 10.65
CA ASP A 64 4.06 -1.21 9.94
C ASP A 64 5.19 -0.17 9.82
N PRO A 65 5.07 0.80 8.91
CA PRO A 65 5.95 1.96 8.92
C PRO A 65 5.99 2.66 10.30
N PRO A 66 7.14 3.22 10.72
CA PRO A 66 7.28 3.85 12.03
C PRO A 66 6.24 4.93 12.34
N ALA A 67 5.85 5.72 11.33
CA ALA A 67 4.89 6.82 11.47
C ALA A 67 3.41 6.37 11.47
N SER A 68 3.09 5.13 11.08
CA SER A 68 1.70 4.68 10.97
C SER A 68 0.99 4.59 12.33
N THR A 69 -0.26 5.03 12.38
CA THR A 69 -1.11 4.99 13.57
C THR A 69 -2.40 4.23 13.33
N ASP A 70 -2.75 3.99 12.07
CA ASP A 70 -3.90 3.26 11.57
C ASP A 70 -3.56 1.79 11.31
N LEU A 71 -3.24 1.09 12.39
CA LEU A 71 -2.85 -0.32 12.35
C LEU A 71 -4.08 -1.21 12.18
N ASP A 72 -4.32 -1.67 10.95
CA ASP A 72 -5.41 -2.57 10.58
C ASP A 72 -5.23 -4.01 11.08
N GLN A 73 -3.97 -4.45 11.18
CA GLN A 73 -3.59 -5.87 11.18
C GLN A 73 -2.63 -6.19 12.32
N ALA A 74 -2.89 -7.27 13.04
CA ALA A 74 -1.97 -7.84 14.01
C ALA A 74 -1.90 -9.35 13.83
N MET A 75 -0.72 -9.95 14.00
CA MET A 75 -0.52 -11.37 13.76
C MET A 75 0.20 -12.07 14.91
N HIS A 76 -0.03 -13.36 15.00
CA HIS A 76 0.79 -14.29 15.79
C HIS A 76 0.94 -15.58 14.98
N LEU A 77 2.19 -16.00 14.78
CA LEU A 77 2.54 -17.19 14.02
C LEU A 77 3.09 -18.23 14.98
N SER A 78 2.69 -19.49 14.84
CA SER A 78 3.17 -20.59 15.68
C SER A 78 3.24 -21.89 14.89
N ARG A 79 4.14 -22.80 15.27
CA ARG A 79 4.11 -24.18 14.76
C ARG A 79 2.93 -24.96 15.32
N ARG A 80 2.41 -25.88 14.53
CA ARG A 80 1.49 -26.92 14.98
C ARG A 80 2.26 -28.24 15.10
N PRO A 81 2.17 -28.95 16.22
CA PRO A 81 2.82 -30.24 16.37
C PRO A 81 2.21 -31.26 15.42
N SER A 82 2.98 -32.28 15.04
CA SER A 82 2.43 -33.46 14.38
C SER A 82 1.50 -34.20 15.33
N ASP A 83 0.44 -34.76 14.78
CA ASP A 83 -0.46 -35.66 15.49
C ASP A 83 -0.27 -37.06 14.91
N GLU A 84 0.70 -37.78 15.47
CA GLU A 84 1.03 -39.15 15.05
C GLU A 84 -0.15 -40.11 15.25
N GLY A 85 -1.03 -39.85 16.23
CA GLY A 85 -2.22 -40.66 16.49
C GLY A 85 -3.28 -40.58 15.40
N HIS A 86 -3.31 -39.48 14.64
CA HIS A 86 -4.23 -39.27 13.51
C HIS A 86 -3.50 -39.18 12.15
N GLY A 87 -2.20 -39.49 12.11
CA GLY A 87 -1.39 -39.42 10.90
C GLY A 87 -1.28 -38.02 10.28
N ARG A 88 -1.44 -36.95 11.07
CA ARG A 88 -1.37 -35.57 10.56
C ARG A 88 0.04 -35.01 10.77
N PRO A 89 0.77 -34.64 9.69
CA PRO A 89 2.07 -34.01 9.84
C PRO A 89 1.93 -32.65 10.54
N GLY A 90 3.04 -32.19 11.15
CA GLY A 90 3.09 -30.84 11.72
C GLY A 90 2.91 -29.77 10.66
N GLY A 91 2.69 -28.53 11.09
CA GLY A 91 2.47 -27.41 10.18
C GLY A 91 2.55 -26.07 10.91
N TYR A 92 1.70 -25.12 10.51
CA TYR A 92 1.69 -23.78 11.07
C TYR A 92 0.28 -23.34 11.43
N ARG A 93 0.19 -22.39 12.36
CA ARG A 93 -1.02 -21.66 12.67
C ARG A 93 -0.75 -20.17 12.53
N VAL A 94 -1.55 -19.52 11.70
CA VAL A 94 -1.58 -18.07 11.54
C VAL A 94 -2.80 -17.57 12.29
N ARG A 95 -2.59 -16.81 13.37
CA ARG A 95 -3.64 -16.03 14.01
C ARG A 95 -3.51 -14.60 13.49
N TYR A 96 -4.54 -14.09 12.84
CA TYR A 96 -4.51 -12.79 12.18
C TYR A 96 -5.73 -11.98 12.56
N ALA A 97 -5.51 -10.96 13.40
CA ALA A 97 -6.54 -10.05 13.87
C ALA A 97 -6.64 -8.85 12.93
N ILE A 98 -7.85 -8.59 12.44
CA ILE A 98 -8.19 -7.43 11.63
C ILE A 98 -9.09 -6.50 12.46
N ALA A 99 -8.83 -5.19 12.47
CA ALA A 99 -9.64 -4.22 13.18
C ALA A 99 -11.15 -4.35 12.84
N ASP A 100 -12.01 -4.51 13.85
CA ASP A 100 -13.47 -4.66 13.63
C ASP A 100 -14.15 -3.28 13.54
N VAL A 101 -14.13 -2.66 12.36
CA VAL A 101 -14.78 -1.36 12.12
C VAL A 101 -16.29 -1.43 12.36
N ALA A 102 -16.92 -2.58 12.11
CA ALA A 102 -18.34 -2.76 12.39
C ALA A 102 -18.63 -2.79 13.91
N ALA A 103 -17.64 -2.90 14.79
CA ALA A 103 -17.86 -2.66 16.22
C ALA A 103 -18.17 -1.18 16.53
N PHE A 104 -17.73 -0.25 15.67
CA PHE A 104 -17.82 1.20 15.89
C PHE A 104 -18.82 1.89 14.96
N VAL A 105 -18.95 1.44 13.71
CA VAL A 105 -19.78 2.09 12.71
C VAL A 105 -21.16 1.45 12.65
N THR A 106 -22.20 2.25 12.89
CA THR A 106 -23.60 1.80 12.79
C THR A 106 -24.10 1.99 11.35
N PRO A 107 -24.61 0.94 10.68
CA PRO A 107 -25.19 1.07 9.34
C PRO A 107 -26.29 2.14 9.28
N GLY A 108 -26.25 3.00 8.26
CA GLY A 108 -27.16 4.14 8.11
C GLY A 108 -26.86 5.35 9.01
N GLY A 109 -25.85 5.28 9.88
CA GLY A 109 -25.37 6.39 10.70
C GLY A 109 -24.61 7.45 9.89
N ALA A 110 -24.21 8.55 10.54
CA ALA A 110 -23.42 9.60 9.91
C ALA A 110 -22.00 9.13 9.59
N LEU A 111 -21.38 8.32 10.46
CA LEU A 111 -20.09 7.66 10.19
C LEU A 111 -20.15 6.78 8.93
N ASP A 112 -21.24 6.02 8.79
CA ASP A 112 -21.44 5.11 7.67
C ASP A 112 -21.62 5.88 6.35
N ALA A 113 -22.52 6.86 6.35
CA ALA A 113 -22.75 7.72 5.19
C ALA A 113 -21.47 8.46 4.74
N GLU A 114 -20.64 8.91 5.69
CA GLU A 114 -19.36 9.55 5.36
C GLU A 114 -18.32 8.54 4.85
N ALA A 115 -18.29 7.32 5.38
CA ALA A 115 -17.43 6.26 4.88
C ALA A 115 -17.74 5.91 3.42
N HIS A 116 -19.02 5.86 3.03
CA HIS A 116 -19.45 5.72 1.63
C HIS A 116 -19.03 6.88 0.72
N ARG A 117 -19.00 8.12 1.25
CA ARG A 117 -18.53 9.29 0.48
C ARG A 117 -17.02 9.29 0.26
N ARG A 118 -16.27 8.79 1.24
CA ARG A 118 -14.79 8.78 1.24
C ARG A 118 -14.23 7.54 0.54
N VAL A 119 -14.86 6.38 0.73
CA VAL A 119 -14.55 5.05 0.17
C VAL A 119 -13.19 4.47 0.57
N THR A 120 -12.14 5.28 0.55
CA THR A 120 -10.76 4.89 0.85
C THR A 120 -10.00 6.04 1.49
N THR A 121 -9.00 5.73 2.32
CA THR A 121 -8.02 6.74 2.74
C THR A 121 -7.20 7.18 1.54
N LEU A 122 -6.98 8.49 1.40
CA LEU A 122 -6.13 9.09 0.37
C LEU A 122 -4.84 9.59 1.02
N TYR A 123 -3.69 9.13 0.51
CA TYR A 123 -2.38 9.50 1.03
C TYR A 123 -1.77 10.62 0.20
N PHE A 124 -1.26 11.63 0.89
CA PHE A 124 -0.52 12.76 0.32
C PHE A 124 0.87 12.80 0.97
N PRO A 125 1.84 13.46 0.33
CA PRO A 125 3.18 13.63 0.92
C PRO A 125 3.20 14.38 2.26
N ASP A 126 2.24 15.28 2.46
CA ASP A 126 2.10 16.17 3.62
C ASP A 126 0.97 15.73 4.58
N GLY A 127 0.45 14.50 4.44
CA GLY A 127 -0.56 13.95 5.33
C GLY A 127 -1.54 12.99 4.64
N LYS A 128 -2.66 12.68 5.29
CA LYS A 128 -3.67 11.79 4.72
C LYS A 128 -5.07 12.35 4.89
N VAL A 129 -5.98 11.97 4.01
CA VAL A 129 -7.42 12.16 4.17
C VAL A 129 -8.01 10.80 4.49
N PRO A 130 -8.27 10.51 5.79
CA PRO A 130 -8.64 9.16 6.20
C PRO A 130 -10.09 8.84 5.84
N LEU A 131 -10.38 7.55 5.67
CA LEU A 131 -11.73 7.01 5.51
C LEU A 131 -12.59 7.25 6.75
N HIS A 132 -12.01 7.05 7.93
CA HIS A 132 -12.67 7.28 9.22
C HIS A 132 -11.95 8.36 10.04
N PRO A 133 -12.66 9.09 10.93
CA PRO A 133 -12.04 10.06 11.82
C PRO A 133 -10.89 9.44 12.63
N ALA A 134 -9.83 10.22 12.87
CA ALA A 134 -8.63 9.76 13.60
C ALA A 134 -8.94 9.18 14.98
N ARG A 135 -10.01 9.67 15.64
CA ARG A 135 -10.52 9.11 16.89
C ARG A 135 -10.82 7.60 16.81
N LEU A 136 -11.25 7.12 15.64
CA LEU A 136 -11.45 5.71 15.36
C LEU A 136 -10.22 5.09 14.69
N SER A 137 -9.83 5.60 13.52
CA SER A 137 -8.82 4.98 12.66
C SER A 137 -7.41 4.95 13.25
N GLU A 138 -7.05 5.94 14.06
CA GLU A 138 -5.70 6.09 14.62
C GLU A 138 -5.68 5.86 16.14
N ASN A 139 -6.82 5.43 16.70
CA ASN A 139 -6.97 5.24 18.14
C ASN A 139 -7.91 4.06 18.44
N ALA A 140 -9.22 4.30 18.60
CA ALA A 140 -10.13 3.33 19.23
C ALA A 140 -10.23 1.98 18.48
N ALA A 141 -10.18 2.01 17.14
CA ALA A 141 -10.26 0.82 16.30
C ALA A 141 -8.87 0.29 15.88
N SER A 142 -7.80 1.05 16.11
CA SER A 142 -6.46 0.63 15.72
C SER A 142 -5.87 -0.38 16.71
N LEU A 143 -5.18 -1.38 16.17
CA LEU A 143 -4.52 -2.46 16.91
C LEU A 143 -3.18 -2.00 17.55
N LEU A 144 -3.20 -0.84 18.22
CA LEU A 144 -2.05 -0.23 18.88
C LEU A 144 -1.50 -1.14 20.01
N PRO A 145 -0.19 -1.09 20.30
CA PRO A 145 0.41 -1.87 21.37
C PRO A 145 -0.19 -1.55 22.75
N GLY A 146 -0.52 -2.59 23.51
CA GLY A 146 -1.10 -2.52 24.85
C GLY A 146 -2.60 -2.19 24.88
N HIS A 147 -3.18 -1.77 23.76
CA HIS A 147 -4.58 -1.37 23.64
C HIS A 147 -5.49 -2.59 23.38
N THR A 148 -6.56 -2.72 24.17
CA THR A 148 -7.59 -3.76 23.96
C THR A 148 -8.65 -3.23 23.01
N CYS A 149 -8.89 -3.97 21.92
CA CYS A 149 -9.80 -3.55 20.86
C CYS A 149 -10.55 -4.77 20.28
N PRO A 150 -11.78 -4.55 19.75
CA PRO A 150 -12.49 -5.59 19.02
C PRO A 150 -11.83 -5.83 17.65
N ALA A 151 -11.70 -7.10 17.28
CA ALA A 151 -11.11 -7.53 16.02
C ALA A 151 -11.87 -8.73 15.43
N VAL A 152 -11.81 -8.85 14.12
CA VAL A 152 -12.13 -10.07 13.38
C VAL A 152 -10.87 -10.94 13.38
N LEU A 153 -10.87 -11.97 14.22
CA LEU A 153 -9.74 -12.87 14.41
C LEU A 153 -9.88 -14.07 13.48
N TRP A 154 -8.96 -14.16 12.53
CA TRP A 154 -8.77 -15.31 11.67
C TRP A 154 -7.80 -16.29 12.32
N THR A 155 -8.14 -17.57 12.31
CA THR A 155 -7.23 -18.68 12.63
C THR A 155 -7.11 -19.56 11.39
N LEU A 156 -5.95 -19.50 10.73
CA LEU A 156 -5.65 -20.30 9.55
C LEU A 156 -4.61 -21.35 9.92
N ASP A 157 -5.01 -22.61 9.81
CA ASP A 157 -4.11 -23.74 10.00
C ASP A 157 -3.56 -24.15 8.65
N LEU A 158 -2.23 -24.26 8.58
CA LEU A 158 -1.49 -24.62 7.39
C LEU A 158 -0.77 -25.96 7.60
N ASP A 159 -0.61 -26.71 6.52
CA ASP A 159 0.26 -27.90 6.48
C ASP A 159 1.75 -27.51 6.44
N ALA A 160 2.64 -28.51 6.38
CA ALA A 160 4.09 -28.31 6.32
C ALA A 160 4.56 -27.56 5.05
N ASP A 161 3.78 -27.62 3.96
CA ASP A 161 4.05 -26.90 2.71
C ASP A 161 3.41 -25.50 2.70
N GLY A 162 2.74 -25.13 3.79
CA GLY A 162 2.06 -23.85 3.94
C GLY A 162 0.71 -23.79 3.25
N ARG A 163 0.12 -24.90 2.77
CA ARG A 163 -1.24 -24.93 2.19
C ARG A 163 -2.28 -24.87 3.29
N THR A 164 -3.41 -24.24 3.01
CA THR A 164 -4.49 -24.04 3.98
C THR A 164 -5.22 -25.37 4.24
N GLU A 165 -5.28 -25.80 5.50
CA GLU A 165 -6.06 -26.96 5.93
C GLU A 165 -7.42 -26.56 6.50
N THR A 166 -7.44 -25.56 7.39
CA THR A 166 -8.68 -25.08 8.01
C THR A 166 -8.65 -23.57 8.21
N VAL A 167 -9.83 -22.97 8.16
CA VAL A 167 -10.06 -21.55 8.35
C VAL A 167 -11.19 -21.38 9.35
N ASP A 168 -10.92 -20.65 10.43
CA ASP A 168 -11.93 -20.17 11.38
C ASP A 168 -11.84 -18.65 11.45
N VAL A 169 -13.00 -17.99 11.51
CA VAL A 169 -13.08 -16.54 11.67
C VAL A 169 -14.19 -16.21 12.66
N ARG A 170 -13.88 -15.36 13.64
CA ARG A 170 -14.81 -14.92 14.68
C ARG A 170 -14.44 -13.54 15.18
N ARG A 171 -15.39 -12.84 15.81
CA ARG A 171 -15.06 -11.62 16.55
C ARG A 171 -14.38 -11.96 17.87
N ALA A 172 -13.37 -11.19 18.24
CA ALA A 172 -12.58 -11.37 19.46
C ALA A 172 -12.15 -10.01 20.05
N LEU A 173 -12.02 -9.94 21.37
CA LEU A 173 -11.21 -8.91 22.01
C LEU A 173 -9.74 -9.30 21.90
N VAL A 174 -8.90 -8.39 21.42
CA VAL A 174 -7.47 -8.64 21.24
C VAL A 174 -6.65 -7.53 21.88
N ARG A 175 -5.38 -7.82 22.15
CA ARG A 175 -4.40 -6.84 22.62
C ARG A 175 -3.06 -7.08 21.91
N SER A 176 -2.71 -6.20 20.97
CA SER A 176 -1.37 -6.24 20.36
C SER A 176 -0.31 -5.93 21.42
N ARG A 177 0.81 -6.64 21.41
CA ARG A 177 1.91 -6.46 22.39
C ARG A 177 2.97 -5.50 21.89
N ALA A 178 3.16 -5.41 20.58
CA ALA A 178 4.22 -4.62 19.98
C ALA A 178 3.85 -4.14 18.57
N LYS A 179 4.34 -2.95 18.23
CA LYS A 179 4.40 -2.44 16.86
C LYS A 179 5.84 -2.54 16.40
N LEU A 180 6.10 -3.34 15.38
CA LEU A 180 7.41 -3.52 14.78
C LEU A 180 7.49 -2.71 13.49
N ASN A 181 8.70 -2.41 13.04
CA ASN A 181 8.95 -1.85 11.71
C ASN A 181 9.74 -2.84 10.84
N TYR A 182 9.56 -2.77 9.53
CA TYR A 182 10.14 -3.72 8.59
C TYR A 182 11.67 -3.79 8.64
N ALA A 183 12.36 -2.66 8.86
CA ALA A 183 13.83 -2.62 8.90
C ALA A 183 14.39 -3.40 10.11
N ASP A 184 13.79 -3.23 11.29
CA ASP A 184 14.18 -3.98 12.48
C ASP A 184 13.80 -5.46 12.38
N VAL A 185 12.62 -5.77 11.82
CA VAL A 185 12.19 -7.16 11.57
C VAL A 185 13.19 -7.87 10.65
N GLN A 186 13.53 -7.25 9.52
CA GLN A 186 14.49 -7.80 8.57
C GLN A 186 15.84 -8.06 9.25
N ARG A 187 16.36 -7.08 10.00
CA ARG A 187 17.63 -7.21 10.73
C ARG A 187 17.63 -8.36 11.73
N LYS A 188 16.55 -8.51 12.52
CA LYS A 188 16.42 -9.60 13.51
C LYS A 188 16.37 -10.97 12.85
N ILE A 189 15.61 -11.08 11.74
CA ILE A 189 15.48 -12.34 10.99
C ILE A 189 16.81 -12.72 10.34
N ASP A 190 17.49 -11.78 9.68
CA ASP A 190 18.77 -12.05 9.02
C ASP A 190 19.89 -12.32 10.02
N GLY A 191 19.87 -11.67 11.19
CA GLY A 191 20.80 -11.91 12.29
C GLY A 191 20.49 -13.16 13.12
N GLY A 192 19.39 -13.89 12.86
CA GLY A 192 19.01 -15.08 13.64
C GLY A 192 18.61 -14.79 15.09
N THR A 193 18.18 -13.56 15.39
CA THR A 193 17.79 -13.10 16.75
C THR A 193 16.28 -12.89 16.90
N ALA A 194 15.50 -13.13 15.85
CA ALA A 194 14.05 -13.09 15.91
C ALA A 194 13.49 -14.25 16.76
N GLU A 195 12.59 -13.93 17.68
CA GLU A 195 11.79 -14.94 18.40
C GLU A 195 10.93 -15.76 17.43
N GLU A 196 10.52 -16.97 17.83
CA GLU A 196 9.85 -17.93 16.95
C GLU A 196 8.69 -17.31 16.14
N PRO A 197 7.72 -16.58 16.72
CA PRO A 197 6.61 -16.02 15.94
C PRO A 197 7.06 -15.09 14.81
N LEU A 198 8.12 -14.31 15.04
CA LEU A 198 8.66 -13.40 14.03
C LEU A 198 9.56 -14.13 13.03
N ALA A 199 10.33 -15.13 13.47
CA ALA A 199 11.15 -15.96 12.59
C ALA A 199 10.27 -16.75 11.60
N LEU A 200 9.10 -17.22 12.05
CA LEU A 200 8.12 -17.94 11.22
C LEU A 200 7.56 -17.09 10.08
N LEU A 201 7.62 -15.75 10.15
CA LEU A 201 7.22 -14.89 9.05
C LEU A 201 7.99 -15.22 7.76
N LYS A 202 9.31 -15.40 7.86
CA LYS A 202 10.17 -15.78 6.73
C LYS A 202 9.88 -17.19 6.24
N GLU A 203 9.66 -18.13 7.14
CA GLU A 203 9.43 -19.53 6.80
C GLU A 203 8.09 -19.71 6.09
N ILE A 204 7.00 -19.23 6.69
CA ILE A 204 5.66 -19.25 6.10
C ILE A 204 5.65 -18.41 4.82
N GLY A 205 6.22 -17.20 4.83
CA GLY A 205 6.30 -16.32 3.67
C GLY A 205 6.91 -17.01 2.45
N ARG A 206 8.04 -17.69 2.62
CA ARG A 206 8.71 -18.45 1.53
C ARG A 206 7.90 -19.64 1.02
N LEU A 207 7.19 -20.34 1.91
CA LEU A 207 6.27 -21.40 1.50
C LEU A 207 5.13 -20.83 0.65
N ARG A 208 4.56 -19.69 1.07
CA ARG A 208 3.47 -19.02 0.36
C ARG A 208 3.93 -18.40 -0.97
N GLU A 209 5.13 -17.85 -1.05
CA GLU A 209 5.78 -17.42 -2.31
C GLU A 209 5.94 -18.59 -3.29
N ARG A 210 6.35 -19.77 -2.80
CA ARG A 210 6.44 -20.98 -3.64
C ARG A 210 5.07 -21.39 -4.17
N LEU A 211 4.05 -21.40 -3.30
CA LEU A 211 2.67 -21.67 -3.71
C LEU A 211 2.13 -20.61 -4.68
N GLU A 212 2.63 -19.36 -4.64
CA GLU A 212 2.34 -18.33 -5.64
C GLU A 212 2.94 -18.67 -7.00
N VAL A 213 4.17 -19.16 -7.00
CA VAL A 213 4.80 -19.66 -8.22
C VAL A 213 4.01 -20.83 -8.82
N GLU A 214 3.65 -21.81 -7.99
CA GLU A 214 2.91 -23.01 -8.41
C GLU A 214 1.54 -22.67 -9.03
N ARG A 215 0.79 -21.72 -8.44
CA ARG A 215 -0.51 -21.29 -8.97
C ARG A 215 -0.40 -20.34 -10.17
N GLY A 216 0.80 -19.83 -10.48
CA GLY A 216 1.03 -18.88 -11.56
C GLY A 216 0.75 -17.42 -11.19
N GLY A 217 0.63 -17.08 -9.91
CA GLY A 217 0.42 -15.71 -9.43
C GLY A 217 1.66 -14.84 -9.59
N ILE A 218 1.50 -13.52 -9.68
CA ILE A 218 2.56 -12.58 -10.04
C ILE A 218 2.56 -11.42 -9.06
N SER A 219 3.69 -11.25 -8.38
CA SER A 219 4.03 -10.07 -7.60
C SER A 219 5.06 -9.24 -8.38
N LEU A 220 4.68 -8.03 -8.81
CA LEU A 220 5.61 -7.12 -9.48
C LEU A 220 6.45 -6.38 -8.43
N THR A 221 7.77 -6.48 -8.51
CA THR A 221 8.69 -5.67 -7.69
C THR A 221 9.11 -4.45 -8.50
N VAL A 222 8.19 -3.51 -8.72
CA VAL A 222 8.50 -2.26 -9.43
C VAL A 222 9.32 -1.37 -8.48
N PRO A 223 10.36 -0.66 -8.96
CA PRO A 223 11.00 0.38 -8.14
C PRO A 223 9.97 1.41 -7.68
N GLU A 224 9.82 1.58 -6.37
CA GLU A 224 8.87 2.55 -5.81
C GLU A 224 9.57 3.89 -5.56
N GLN A 225 8.89 4.98 -5.89
CA GLN A 225 9.29 6.32 -5.50
C GLN A 225 8.81 6.59 -4.07
N GLU A 226 9.74 6.71 -3.13
CA GLU A 226 9.44 7.02 -1.73
C GLU A 226 9.68 8.51 -1.47
N ILE A 227 8.65 9.19 -0.95
CA ILE A 227 8.74 10.59 -0.52
C ILE A 227 8.94 10.61 0.99
N THR A 228 10.05 11.17 1.45
CA THR A 228 10.35 11.32 2.88
C THR A 228 10.33 12.79 3.28
N GLU A 229 9.63 13.11 4.35
CA GLU A 229 9.65 14.43 5.00
C GLU A 229 10.67 14.39 6.15
N HIS A 230 11.63 15.31 6.11
CA HIS A 230 12.64 15.51 7.14
C HIS A 230 12.31 16.79 7.93
N PRO A 231 12.33 16.75 9.27
CA PRO A 231 12.18 17.96 10.07
C PRO A 231 13.34 18.93 9.81
N ALA A 232 13.09 20.24 9.98
CA ALA A 232 14.14 21.26 9.96
C ALA A 232 15.26 20.89 10.94
N PRO A 233 16.55 21.08 10.59
CA PRO A 233 17.61 20.97 11.57
C PRO A 233 17.34 21.97 12.70
N LYS A 234 17.41 21.50 13.95
CA LYS A 234 17.37 22.40 15.10
C LYS A 234 18.56 23.35 15.01
N ALA A 235 18.32 24.65 15.22
CA ALA A 235 19.41 25.62 15.33
C ALA A 235 20.35 25.18 16.47
N GLY A 236 21.53 24.66 16.12
CA GLY A 236 22.50 24.16 17.09
C GLY A 236 23.42 23.03 16.60
N ASP A 237 23.00 22.20 15.64
CA ASP A 237 23.85 21.14 15.09
C ASP A 237 24.76 21.68 13.98
N SER A 238 25.77 22.47 14.36
CA SER A 238 27.00 22.65 13.58
C SER A 238 28.09 21.75 14.18
N PRO A 239 28.90 21.03 13.38
CA PRO A 239 29.94 20.14 13.91
C PRO A 239 31.15 20.86 14.50
N ASP A 240 31.14 22.18 14.61
CA ASP A 240 32.30 22.98 15.03
C ASP A 240 32.07 23.49 16.45
N GLY A 241 32.51 22.69 17.41
CA GLY A 241 32.57 23.07 18.82
C GLY A 241 33.69 24.08 19.04
N SER A 242 33.30 25.34 19.24
CA SER A 242 34.11 26.26 20.04
C SER A 242 33.27 26.75 21.23
N ASP A 243 33.64 26.23 22.40
CA ASP A 243 33.20 26.69 23.70
C ASP A 243 33.49 28.18 23.87
N ASN A 244 32.46 28.97 24.20
CA ASN A 244 32.69 30.11 25.07
C ASN A 244 31.47 30.42 25.92
N GLY A 245 31.65 30.35 27.24
CA GLY A 245 30.62 30.61 28.23
C GLY A 245 30.28 32.10 28.36
N GLY A 246 29.02 32.37 28.70
CA GLY A 246 28.54 33.71 29.02
C GLY A 246 27.20 33.65 29.76
N ASN A 247 27.24 34.03 31.03
CA ASN A 247 26.13 34.06 31.99
C ASN A 247 25.19 35.26 31.70
N GLY A 248 23.87 35.10 31.83
CA GLY A 248 22.93 36.22 31.68
C GLY A 248 21.48 35.86 31.93
N SER A 249 20.99 36.18 33.13
CA SER A 249 19.58 36.26 33.53
C SER A 249 18.91 37.49 32.92
N ASP A 250 17.68 37.39 32.39
CA ASP A 250 16.51 38.17 32.85
C ASP A 250 15.23 37.80 32.06
N SER A 251 14.12 38.10 32.73
CA SER A 251 12.70 37.99 32.43
C SER A 251 12.17 38.79 31.23
N GLY A 252 11.08 38.32 30.60
CA GLY A 252 10.35 39.10 29.58
C GLY A 252 9.15 38.37 28.96
N ASN A 253 7.96 38.89 29.22
CA ASN A 253 6.66 38.52 28.64
C ASN A 253 6.50 39.11 27.22
N GLY A 254 5.86 38.40 26.29
CA GLY A 254 5.47 38.95 24.98
C GLY A 254 5.30 37.88 23.91
N GLY A 255 4.08 37.71 23.39
CA GLY A 255 3.80 36.83 22.26
C GLY A 255 4.29 37.40 20.94
N ASP A 256 4.74 36.52 20.04
CA ASP A 256 4.56 36.65 18.59
C ASP A 256 4.89 35.31 17.91
N GLY A 257 4.41 35.15 16.68
CA GLY A 257 4.37 33.94 15.88
C GLY A 257 5.63 33.06 15.89
N GLY A 258 5.44 31.80 16.29
CA GLY A 258 6.43 30.76 16.07
C GLY A 258 6.58 30.48 14.57
N CYS A 259 7.67 30.95 13.98
CA CYS A 259 8.18 30.44 12.71
C CYS A 259 8.38 28.92 12.85
N ASN A 260 7.44 28.16 12.29
CA ASN A 260 7.47 26.71 12.28
C ASN A 260 8.62 26.29 11.35
N GLY A 261 9.62 25.58 11.88
CA GLY A 261 10.80 25.18 11.13
C GLY A 261 10.44 24.35 9.89
N ASP A 262 10.89 24.82 8.73
CA ASP A 262 10.70 24.31 7.37
C ASP A 262 10.97 22.80 7.21
N ALA A 263 9.95 22.04 6.79
CA ALA A 263 10.08 20.60 6.56
C ALA A 263 10.58 20.31 5.13
N ARG A 264 11.55 19.39 5.01
CA ARG A 264 12.29 19.14 3.77
C ARG A 264 11.86 17.80 3.15
N TYR A 265 11.48 17.79 1.88
CA TYR A 265 11.09 16.57 1.17
C TYR A 265 12.25 15.98 0.36
N GLU A 266 12.38 14.65 0.35
CA GLU A 266 13.35 13.87 -0.44
C GLU A 266 12.62 12.77 -1.21
N LEU A 267 13.06 12.48 -2.44
CA LEU A 267 12.49 11.46 -3.32
C LEU A 267 13.55 10.42 -3.68
N THR A 268 13.32 9.15 -3.32
CA THR A 268 14.27 8.05 -3.53
C THR A 268 13.61 6.83 -4.15
N TYR A 269 14.34 6.11 -5.02
CA TYR A 269 13.94 4.76 -5.41
C TYR A 269 14.24 3.77 -4.29
N ARG A 270 13.22 3.07 -3.82
CA ARG A 270 13.34 2.01 -2.81
C ARG A 270 12.97 0.67 -3.42
N THR A 271 13.70 -0.35 -3.01
CA THR A 271 13.31 -1.75 -3.19
C THR A 271 12.70 -2.24 -1.88
N PRO A 272 11.50 -2.85 -1.91
CA PRO A 272 10.90 -3.42 -0.72
C PRO A 272 11.81 -4.45 -0.04
N LEU A 273 11.80 -4.49 1.28
CA LEU A 273 12.51 -5.51 2.06
C LEU A 273 11.79 -6.87 1.92
N PRO A 274 12.51 -8.01 1.96
CA PRO A 274 11.88 -9.33 1.92
C PRO A 274 10.77 -9.53 2.97
N ALA A 275 10.93 -8.98 4.17
CA ALA A 275 9.91 -9.01 5.23
C ALA A 275 8.58 -8.36 4.81
N GLU A 276 8.59 -7.36 3.92
CA GLU A 276 7.37 -6.76 3.36
C GLU A 276 6.63 -7.76 2.47
N GLY A 277 7.37 -8.47 1.61
CA GLY A 277 6.81 -9.54 0.76
C GLY A 277 6.23 -10.70 1.59
N TRP A 278 6.95 -11.15 2.63
CA TRP A 278 6.45 -12.20 3.51
C TRP A 278 5.19 -11.80 4.27
N ASN A 279 5.12 -10.56 4.76
CA ASN A 279 3.91 -10.04 5.39
C ASN A 279 2.74 -9.93 4.39
N ALA A 280 3.02 -9.47 3.18
CA ALA A 280 2.02 -9.41 2.11
C ALA A 280 1.43 -10.80 1.80
N GLN A 281 2.23 -11.88 1.85
CA GLN A 281 1.73 -13.25 1.69
C GLN A 281 0.76 -13.69 2.80
N ILE A 282 0.91 -13.20 4.03
CA ILE A 282 -0.07 -13.46 5.11
C ILE A 282 -1.40 -12.75 4.84
N SER A 283 -1.34 -11.50 4.36
CA SER A 283 -2.52 -10.78 3.87
C SER A 283 -3.20 -11.49 2.69
N LEU A 284 -2.41 -11.92 1.69
CA LEU A 284 -2.92 -12.65 0.52
C LEU A 284 -3.57 -13.98 0.91
N LEU A 285 -2.94 -14.74 1.80
CA LEU A 285 -3.49 -15.97 2.38
C LEU A 285 -4.88 -15.72 2.98
N THR A 286 -5.02 -14.67 3.78
CA THR A 286 -6.30 -14.32 4.42
C THR A 286 -7.34 -13.87 3.40
N GLY A 287 -6.95 -13.08 2.40
CA GLY A 287 -7.85 -12.64 1.32
C GLY A 287 -8.33 -13.78 0.41
N MET A 288 -7.49 -14.78 0.15
CA MET A 288 -7.89 -16.00 -0.56
C MET A 288 -8.85 -16.85 0.29
N ALA A 289 -8.55 -17.05 1.58
CA ALA A 289 -9.43 -17.76 2.51
C ALA A 289 -10.81 -17.07 2.64
N ALA A 290 -10.84 -15.74 2.68
CA ALA A 290 -12.09 -14.99 2.70
C ALA A 290 -12.92 -15.20 1.43
N ALA A 291 -12.28 -15.17 0.25
CA ALA A 291 -12.96 -15.44 -1.01
C ALA A 291 -13.51 -16.87 -1.07
N GLU A 292 -12.74 -17.86 -0.63
CA GLU A 292 -13.19 -19.26 -0.56
C GLU A 292 -14.40 -19.43 0.38
N LEU A 293 -14.37 -18.82 1.57
CA LEU A 293 -15.52 -18.82 2.49
C LEU A 293 -16.76 -18.22 1.85
N MET A 294 -16.64 -17.06 1.20
CA MET A 294 -17.74 -16.39 0.53
C MET A 294 -18.32 -17.23 -0.63
N LEU A 295 -17.44 -17.82 -1.44
CA LEU A 295 -17.84 -18.69 -2.56
C LEU A 295 -18.60 -19.92 -2.05
N ALA A 296 -18.10 -20.56 -1.00
CA ALA A 296 -18.77 -21.71 -0.37
C ALA A 296 -20.11 -21.33 0.27
N HIS A 297 -20.20 -20.12 0.85
CA HIS A 297 -21.42 -19.59 1.44
C HIS A 297 -22.46 -19.16 0.39
N GLY A 298 -22.03 -18.92 -0.86
CA GLY A 298 -22.90 -18.48 -1.96
C GLY A 298 -23.28 -16.99 -1.90
N THR A 299 -22.61 -16.20 -1.05
CA THR A 299 -22.77 -14.75 -0.93
C THR A 299 -21.41 -14.12 -0.64
N GLY A 300 -21.07 -13.04 -1.33
CA GLY A 300 -19.75 -12.43 -1.21
C GLY A 300 -19.50 -11.20 -2.06
N VAL A 301 -18.31 -10.63 -1.90
CA VAL A 301 -17.75 -9.60 -2.76
C VAL A 301 -16.29 -9.94 -3.09
N LEU A 302 -16.02 -10.30 -4.34
CA LEU A 302 -14.69 -10.68 -4.80
C LEU A 302 -13.95 -9.50 -5.37
N ARG A 303 -12.62 -9.52 -5.25
CA ARG A 303 -11.71 -8.66 -6.01
C ARG A 303 -11.31 -9.42 -7.27
N THR A 304 -12.00 -9.17 -8.38
CA THR A 304 -11.77 -9.88 -9.64
C THR A 304 -10.85 -9.09 -10.55
N LEU A 305 -10.08 -9.80 -11.37
CA LEU A 305 -9.30 -9.24 -12.47
C LEU A 305 -9.35 -10.26 -13.61
N PRO A 306 -9.95 -9.92 -14.76
CA PRO A 306 -9.99 -10.80 -15.92
C PRO A 306 -8.59 -11.21 -16.38
N ALA A 307 -8.52 -12.27 -17.18
CA ALA A 307 -7.29 -12.59 -17.91
C ALA A 307 -6.87 -11.41 -18.78
N ALA A 308 -5.56 -11.24 -18.95
CA ALA A 308 -5.03 -10.20 -19.83
C ALA A 308 -5.61 -10.37 -21.26
N PRO A 309 -5.97 -9.28 -21.96
CA PRO A 309 -6.52 -9.38 -23.30
C PRO A 309 -5.62 -10.13 -24.27
N ASP A 310 -6.21 -10.74 -25.30
CA ASP A 310 -5.47 -11.41 -26.36
C ASP A 310 -4.41 -10.48 -26.96
N GLY A 311 -3.20 -11.01 -27.14
CA GLY A 311 -2.06 -10.24 -27.69
C GLY A 311 -1.34 -9.33 -26.69
N ALA A 312 -1.82 -9.17 -25.45
CA ALA A 312 -1.13 -8.37 -24.43
C ALA A 312 0.28 -8.90 -24.10
N VAL A 313 0.42 -10.22 -23.97
CA VAL A 313 1.74 -10.88 -23.84
C VAL A 313 2.58 -10.69 -25.11
N GLY A 314 1.94 -10.64 -26.28
CA GLY A 314 2.61 -10.35 -27.54
C GLY A 314 3.21 -8.93 -27.59
N ARG A 315 2.51 -7.93 -27.02
CA ARG A 315 3.04 -6.57 -26.82
C ARG A 315 4.24 -6.60 -25.88
N LEU A 316 4.11 -7.23 -24.70
CA LEU A 316 5.23 -7.36 -23.77
C LEU A 316 6.44 -8.06 -24.40
N ARG A 317 6.25 -9.11 -25.21
CA ARG A 317 7.37 -9.76 -25.92
C ARG A 317 8.10 -8.82 -26.88
N ARG A 318 7.39 -7.90 -27.53
CA ARG A 318 8.03 -6.85 -28.36
C ARG A 318 8.81 -5.86 -27.49
N THR A 319 8.24 -5.44 -26.35
CA THR A 319 8.91 -4.57 -25.39
C THR A 319 10.17 -5.22 -24.82
N ALA A 320 10.11 -6.49 -24.40
CA ALA A 320 11.29 -7.24 -23.92
C ALA A 320 12.39 -7.29 -24.97
N LYS A 321 12.04 -7.57 -26.23
CA LYS A 321 13.00 -7.57 -27.35
C LYS A 321 13.63 -6.19 -27.56
N ALA A 322 12.84 -5.12 -27.49
CA ALA A 322 13.33 -3.76 -27.63
C ALA A 322 14.26 -3.35 -26.47
N LEU A 323 13.98 -3.85 -25.26
CA LEU A 323 14.78 -3.64 -24.06
C LEU A 323 15.97 -4.61 -23.93
N HIS A 324 16.24 -5.43 -24.94
CA HIS A 324 17.30 -6.45 -24.90
C HIS A 324 17.19 -7.42 -23.72
N ILE A 325 15.96 -7.73 -23.28
CA ILE A 325 15.66 -8.73 -22.26
C ILE A 325 15.46 -10.09 -22.94
N ASP A 326 16.26 -11.08 -22.55
CA ASP A 326 16.10 -12.44 -23.04
C ASP A 326 14.81 -13.04 -22.48
N TRP A 327 13.86 -13.35 -23.37
CA TRP A 327 12.62 -14.01 -23.02
C TRP A 327 12.37 -15.22 -23.94
N PRO A 328 12.99 -16.36 -23.63
CA PRO A 328 12.79 -17.59 -24.39
C PRO A 328 11.32 -18.00 -24.45
N HIS A 329 10.91 -18.66 -25.55
CA HIS A 329 9.50 -19.07 -25.75
C HIS A 329 8.97 -20.03 -24.68
N HIS A 330 9.86 -20.81 -24.05
CA HIS A 330 9.51 -21.77 -22.99
C HIS A 330 9.44 -21.13 -21.60
N VAL A 331 9.91 -19.90 -21.44
CA VAL A 331 9.83 -19.16 -20.16
C VAL A 331 8.48 -18.44 -20.11
N SER A 332 7.70 -18.74 -19.08
CA SER A 332 6.41 -18.08 -18.86
C SER A 332 6.60 -16.60 -18.48
N TYR A 333 5.57 -15.78 -18.70
CA TYR A 333 5.54 -14.38 -18.27
C TYR A 333 5.86 -14.23 -16.78
N ALA A 334 5.22 -15.04 -15.93
CA ALA A 334 5.43 -15.03 -14.50
C ALA A 334 6.88 -15.40 -14.11
N GLN A 335 7.50 -16.36 -14.80
CA GLN A 335 8.91 -16.71 -14.55
C GLN A 335 9.86 -15.58 -14.97
N LEU A 336 9.63 -14.96 -16.13
CA LEU A 336 10.45 -13.83 -16.58
C LEU A 336 10.41 -12.71 -15.54
N VAL A 337 9.22 -12.24 -15.19
CA VAL A 337 9.04 -11.12 -14.25
C VAL A 337 9.79 -11.32 -12.94
N ARG A 338 9.77 -12.53 -12.37
CA ARG A 338 10.48 -12.86 -11.12
C ARG A 338 12.01 -12.89 -11.25
N SER A 339 12.54 -13.07 -12.46
CA SER A 339 13.98 -13.04 -12.72
C SER A 339 14.54 -11.64 -12.93
N LEU A 340 13.67 -10.63 -13.07
CA LEU A 340 14.09 -9.26 -13.36
C LEU A 340 14.61 -8.58 -12.10
N ASP A 341 15.78 -7.96 -12.24
CA ASP A 341 16.38 -7.08 -11.24
C ASP A 341 15.85 -5.65 -11.42
N PRO A 342 15.04 -5.09 -10.49
CA PRO A 342 14.52 -3.73 -10.59
C PRO A 342 15.61 -2.63 -10.56
N GLN A 343 16.86 -2.97 -10.24
CA GLN A 343 17.98 -2.03 -10.30
C GLN A 343 18.60 -1.92 -11.71
N ASP A 344 18.33 -2.86 -12.62
CA ASP A 344 18.68 -2.72 -14.04
C ASP A 344 17.62 -1.82 -14.73
N PRO A 345 18.01 -0.72 -15.39
CA PRO A 345 17.06 0.19 -16.02
C PRO A 345 16.14 -0.46 -17.06
N ARG A 346 16.64 -1.46 -17.80
CA ARG A 346 15.85 -2.18 -18.82
C ARG A 346 14.79 -3.04 -18.15
N HIS A 347 15.17 -3.71 -17.06
CA HIS A 347 14.24 -4.49 -16.24
C HIS A 347 13.19 -3.60 -15.57
N ALA A 348 13.57 -2.46 -15.02
CA ALA A 348 12.65 -1.48 -14.43
C ALA A 348 11.63 -0.97 -15.45
N ALA A 349 12.09 -0.59 -16.65
CA ALA A 349 11.23 -0.20 -17.77
C ALA A 349 10.21 -1.29 -18.13
N PHE A 350 10.67 -2.53 -18.22
CA PHE A 350 9.79 -3.66 -18.51
C PHE A 350 8.78 -3.93 -17.38
N LEU A 351 9.22 -3.88 -16.12
CA LEU A 351 8.35 -4.06 -14.95
C LEU A 351 7.28 -2.97 -14.86
N LEU A 352 7.61 -1.73 -15.23
CA LEU A 352 6.63 -0.64 -15.33
C LEU A 352 5.57 -0.93 -16.40
N GLU A 353 5.99 -1.38 -17.59
CA GLU A 353 5.04 -1.77 -18.65
C GLU A 353 4.18 -2.98 -18.24
N CYS A 354 4.71 -3.91 -17.44
CA CYS A 354 3.95 -5.05 -16.90
C CYS A 354 2.77 -4.60 -16.01
N THR A 355 2.87 -3.45 -15.34
CA THR A 355 1.76 -2.93 -14.51
C THR A 355 0.50 -2.65 -15.32
N THR A 356 0.62 -2.42 -16.64
CA THR A 356 -0.54 -2.21 -17.52
C THR A 356 -1.45 -3.43 -17.59
N LEU A 357 -0.92 -4.64 -17.38
CA LEU A 357 -1.69 -5.89 -17.35
C LEU A 357 -2.45 -6.10 -16.04
N LEU A 358 -2.16 -5.31 -15.01
CA LEU A 358 -2.85 -5.36 -13.71
C LEU A 358 -4.04 -4.41 -13.63
N ARG A 359 -4.30 -3.64 -14.71
CA ARG A 359 -5.44 -2.70 -14.80
C ARG A 359 -6.74 -3.44 -15.07
N GLY A 360 -7.86 -2.83 -14.67
CA GLY A 360 -9.20 -3.39 -14.92
C GLY A 360 -9.65 -4.42 -13.89
N ALA A 361 -9.09 -4.37 -12.69
CA ALA A 361 -9.56 -5.18 -11.59
C ALA A 361 -10.81 -4.48 -10.97
N HIS A 362 -11.88 -5.24 -10.68
CA HIS A 362 -13.14 -4.75 -10.09
C HIS A 362 -13.55 -5.43 -8.76
N TYR A 363 -14.59 -4.89 -8.12
CA TYR A 363 -15.29 -5.56 -7.02
C TYR A 363 -16.57 -6.18 -7.55
N THR A 364 -16.73 -7.48 -7.37
CA THR A 364 -17.82 -8.27 -7.95
C THR A 364 -18.64 -8.90 -6.83
N PRO A 365 -19.77 -8.28 -6.44
CA PRO A 365 -20.69 -8.86 -5.48
C PRO A 365 -21.48 -10.01 -6.09
N PHE A 366 -21.87 -10.96 -5.27
CA PHE A 366 -22.70 -12.10 -5.64
C PHE A 366 -23.49 -12.60 -4.43
N ARG A 367 -24.66 -13.21 -4.66
CA ARG A 367 -25.57 -13.65 -3.60
C ARG A 367 -26.50 -14.76 -4.06
N ASP A 368 -27.24 -15.33 -3.12
CA ASP A 368 -28.28 -16.33 -3.38
C ASP A 368 -27.75 -17.56 -4.15
N GLY A 369 -26.46 -17.89 -3.98
CA GLY A 369 -25.79 -18.99 -4.67
C GLY A 369 -25.43 -18.72 -6.13
N HIS A 370 -25.73 -17.54 -6.68
CA HIS A 370 -25.44 -17.18 -8.06
C HIS A 370 -24.01 -16.64 -8.17
N LEU A 371 -23.05 -17.51 -8.50
CA LEU A 371 -21.64 -17.12 -8.65
C LEU A 371 -21.42 -16.24 -9.89
N PRO A 372 -20.48 -15.28 -9.84
CA PRO A 372 -20.13 -14.48 -11.00
C PRO A 372 -19.31 -15.29 -12.02
N ASP A 373 -19.37 -14.90 -13.30
CA ASP A 373 -18.63 -15.56 -14.38
C ASP A 373 -17.11 -15.57 -14.14
N ILE A 374 -16.60 -14.50 -13.52
CA ILE A 374 -15.20 -14.37 -13.13
C ILE A 374 -15.14 -14.40 -11.60
N THR A 375 -14.53 -15.43 -11.05
CA THR A 375 -14.30 -15.59 -9.61
C THR A 375 -12.86 -15.35 -9.20
N THR A 376 -11.95 -15.14 -10.16
CA THR A 376 -10.51 -15.08 -9.93
C THR A 376 -9.93 -13.68 -10.16
N HIS A 377 -8.78 -13.45 -9.55
CA HIS A 377 -7.91 -12.32 -9.86
C HIS A 377 -6.71 -12.85 -10.66
N SER A 378 -6.60 -12.52 -11.94
CA SER A 378 -5.59 -13.11 -12.83
C SER A 378 -4.14 -12.93 -12.35
N ALA A 379 -3.83 -11.81 -11.69
CA ALA A 379 -2.51 -11.59 -11.09
C ALA A 379 -2.27 -12.43 -9.82
N VAL A 380 -3.29 -12.70 -9.00
CA VAL A 380 -3.14 -13.58 -7.82
C VAL A 380 -3.18 -15.06 -8.26
N ALA A 381 -3.83 -15.32 -9.39
CA ALA A 381 -4.16 -16.63 -9.95
C ALA A 381 -5.00 -17.50 -8.99
N ALA A 382 -5.91 -16.86 -8.25
CA ALA A 382 -6.85 -17.49 -7.33
C ALA A 382 -8.09 -16.60 -7.11
N PRO A 383 -9.19 -17.13 -6.55
CA PRO A 383 -10.20 -16.30 -5.91
C PRO A 383 -9.59 -15.43 -4.83
N TYR A 384 -9.99 -14.17 -4.77
CA TYR A 384 -9.39 -13.21 -3.86
C TYR A 384 -10.41 -12.15 -3.44
N ALA A 385 -10.35 -11.76 -2.17
CA ALA A 385 -11.17 -10.69 -1.61
C ALA A 385 -10.31 -9.78 -0.73
N HIS A 386 -10.66 -8.50 -0.73
CA HIS A 386 -10.10 -7.52 0.18
C HIS A 386 -10.83 -7.58 1.53
N CYS A 387 -10.12 -7.97 2.59
CA CYS A 387 -10.69 -8.15 3.93
C CYS A 387 -9.71 -7.83 5.08
N THR A 388 -8.56 -7.21 4.79
CA THR A 388 -7.46 -7.04 5.75
C THR A 388 -7.15 -5.57 6.06
N ALA A 389 -7.90 -4.61 5.52
CA ALA A 389 -7.60 -3.18 5.59
C ALA A 389 -8.83 -2.27 5.87
N PRO A 390 -9.72 -2.60 6.80
CA PRO A 390 -11.00 -1.91 6.96
C PRO A 390 -10.89 -0.47 7.47
N LEU A 391 -9.80 -0.06 8.12
CA LEU A 391 -9.60 1.34 8.55
C LEU A 391 -9.36 2.29 7.37
N ARG A 392 -8.93 1.75 6.22
CA ARG A 392 -8.56 2.52 5.02
C ARG A 392 -9.31 2.15 3.75
N ARG A 393 -10.12 1.10 3.75
CA ARG A 393 -10.86 0.65 2.56
C ARG A 393 -12.24 0.11 2.92
N LEU A 394 -13.28 0.72 2.35
CA LEU A 394 -14.68 0.48 2.70
C LEU A 394 -15.13 -0.98 2.53
N VAL A 395 -14.77 -1.62 1.41
CA VAL A 395 -15.22 -2.99 1.07
C VAL A 395 -14.84 -4.03 2.12
N ASP A 396 -13.73 -3.84 2.84
CA ASP A 396 -13.22 -4.80 3.83
C ASP A 396 -14.19 -4.97 5.00
N ARG A 397 -14.97 -3.93 5.33
CA ARG A 397 -16.04 -4.00 6.34
C ARG A 397 -17.10 -5.01 5.90
N TYR A 398 -17.54 -4.95 4.64
CA TYR A 398 -18.54 -5.85 4.08
C TYR A 398 -17.99 -7.27 3.97
N ALA A 399 -16.75 -7.42 3.49
CA ALA A 399 -16.08 -8.71 3.41
C ALA A 399 -16.02 -9.39 4.79
N SER A 400 -15.67 -8.63 5.84
CA SER A 400 -15.61 -9.15 7.20
C SER A 400 -16.95 -9.65 7.71
N GLU A 401 -18.05 -8.90 7.51
CA GLU A 401 -19.38 -9.35 7.92
C GLU A 401 -19.82 -10.63 7.20
N ILE A 402 -19.55 -10.72 5.89
CA ILE A 402 -19.94 -11.89 5.11
C ILE A 402 -19.17 -13.12 5.58
N CYS A 403 -17.86 -12.98 5.81
CA CYS A 403 -17.05 -14.09 6.32
C CYS A 403 -17.47 -14.52 7.73
N LEU A 404 -17.84 -13.58 8.60
CA LEU A 404 -18.37 -13.89 9.94
C LEU A 404 -19.72 -14.61 9.86
N ALA A 405 -20.62 -14.18 8.97
CA ALA A 405 -21.90 -14.85 8.73
C ALA A 405 -21.69 -16.27 8.16
N ALA A 406 -20.78 -16.40 7.20
CA ALA A 406 -20.41 -17.68 6.61
C ALA A 406 -19.86 -18.67 7.65
N ALA A 407 -18.95 -18.23 8.51
CA ALA A 407 -18.39 -19.06 9.58
C ALA A 407 -19.43 -19.44 10.65
N ALA A 408 -20.41 -18.56 10.90
CA ALA A 408 -21.51 -18.84 11.83
C ALA A 408 -22.64 -19.69 11.20
N GLY A 409 -22.62 -19.93 9.89
CA GLY A 409 -23.71 -20.61 9.18
C GLY A 409 -25.01 -19.80 9.16
N THR A 410 -24.93 -18.47 9.27
CA THR A 410 -26.08 -17.56 9.26
C THR A 410 -26.12 -16.75 7.96
N PRO A 411 -27.28 -16.24 7.54
CA PRO A 411 -27.35 -15.30 6.43
C PRO A 411 -26.50 -14.03 6.68
N ALA A 412 -25.94 -13.45 5.61
CA ALA A 412 -25.31 -12.14 5.68
C ALA A 412 -26.33 -11.07 6.10
N PRO A 413 -25.93 -10.04 6.88
CA PRO A 413 -26.86 -9.00 7.34
C PRO A 413 -27.51 -8.21 6.19
N ASP A 414 -28.78 -7.82 6.34
CA ASP A 414 -29.53 -7.09 5.30
C ASP A 414 -28.83 -5.80 4.83
N TRP A 415 -28.17 -5.07 5.73
CA TRP A 415 -27.45 -3.85 5.37
C TRP A 415 -26.23 -4.11 4.49
N VAL A 416 -25.62 -5.29 4.59
CA VAL A 416 -24.51 -5.71 3.72
C VAL A 416 -25.04 -5.98 2.32
N LEU A 417 -26.12 -6.75 2.21
CA LEU A 417 -26.75 -7.09 0.94
C LEU A 417 -27.28 -5.84 0.23
N SER A 418 -27.88 -4.92 0.98
CA SER A 418 -28.41 -3.66 0.44
C SER A 418 -27.33 -2.77 -0.17
N ALA A 419 -26.07 -2.91 0.26
CA ALA A 419 -24.96 -2.14 -0.29
C ALA A 419 -24.41 -2.70 -1.62
N PHE A 420 -24.75 -3.93 -2.01
CA PHE A 420 -24.21 -4.55 -3.23
C PHE A 420 -24.58 -3.77 -4.50
N ASP A 421 -25.67 -3.01 -4.47
CA ASP A 421 -26.14 -2.22 -5.60
C ASP A 421 -25.26 -0.97 -5.86
N THR A 422 -24.59 -0.43 -4.83
CA THR A 422 -23.79 0.82 -4.96
C THR A 422 -22.31 0.63 -4.70
N LEU A 423 -21.94 -0.33 -3.84
CA LEU A 423 -20.56 -0.55 -3.39
C LEU A 423 -19.56 -0.76 -4.54
N PRO A 424 -19.85 -1.51 -5.63
CA PRO A 424 -18.89 -1.67 -6.73
C PRO A 424 -18.51 -0.36 -7.42
N ASP A 425 -19.48 0.52 -7.65
CA ASP A 425 -19.27 1.80 -8.32
C ASP A 425 -18.54 2.78 -7.40
N GLU A 426 -18.92 2.82 -6.12
CA GLU A 426 -18.22 3.59 -5.09
C GLU A 426 -16.75 3.19 -5.01
N MET A 427 -16.47 1.88 -4.93
CA MET A 427 -15.10 1.36 -4.86
C MET A 427 -14.30 1.63 -6.15
N THR A 428 -14.94 1.61 -7.31
CA THR A 428 -14.33 1.98 -8.60
C THR A 428 -13.94 3.45 -8.60
N GLU A 429 -14.84 4.34 -8.18
CA GLU A 429 -14.58 5.77 -8.07
C GLU A 429 -13.49 6.08 -7.03
N GLY A 430 -13.52 5.42 -5.86
CA GLY A 430 -12.50 5.53 -4.83
C GLY A 430 -11.11 5.13 -5.34
N THR A 431 -11.02 4.02 -6.08
CA THR A 431 -9.77 3.56 -6.69
C THR A 431 -9.25 4.56 -7.73
N ARG A 432 -10.13 5.08 -8.58
CA ARG A 432 -9.80 6.10 -9.59
C ARG A 432 -9.29 7.39 -8.94
N ARG A 433 -9.94 7.83 -7.85
CA ARG A 433 -9.54 9.02 -7.09
C ARG A 433 -8.19 8.81 -6.42
N ALA A 434 -7.98 7.69 -5.73
CA ALA A 434 -6.70 7.35 -5.09
C ALA A 434 -5.54 7.34 -6.09
N GLY A 435 -5.70 6.66 -7.23
CA GLY A 435 -4.68 6.63 -8.28
C GLY A 435 -4.46 7.98 -8.98
N ARG A 436 -5.42 8.91 -8.94
CA ARG A 436 -5.21 10.30 -9.38
C ARG A 436 -4.41 11.08 -8.33
N VAL A 437 -4.74 10.95 -7.04
CA VAL A 437 -3.99 11.58 -5.94
C VAL A 437 -2.53 11.15 -5.98
N GLU A 438 -2.27 9.85 -6.03
CA GLU A 438 -0.92 9.29 -6.03
C GLU A 438 -0.07 9.88 -7.16
N ARG A 439 -0.56 9.79 -8.41
CA ARG A 439 0.17 10.31 -9.59
C ARG A 439 0.41 11.82 -9.52
N GLU A 440 -0.62 12.61 -9.21
CA GLU A 440 -0.48 14.07 -9.19
C GLU A 440 0.39 14.54 -8.00
N CYS A 441 0.37 13.84 -6.87
CA CYS A 441 1.29 14.10 -5.75
C CYS A 441 2.75 13.86 -6.14
N VAL A 442 3.04 12.74 -6.82
CA VAL A 442 4.37 12.46 -7.37
C VAL A 442 4.78 13.56 -8.34
N ASP A 443 3.94 13.88 -9.33
CA ASP A 443 4.22 14.93 -10.32
C ASP A 443 4.53 16.30 -9.67
N ILE A 444 3.78 16.67 -8.63
CA ILE A 444 3.98 17.92 -7.88
C ILE A 444 5.32 17.91 -7.13
N VAL A 445 5.66 16.79 -6.47
CA VAL A 445 6.91 16.67 -5.71
C VAL A 445 8.13 16.65 -6.63
N GLU A 446 8.05 15.94 -7.75
CA GLU A 446 9.10 15.93 -8.78
C GLU A 446 9.33 17.34 -9.35
N ALA A 447 8.25 18.05 -9.69
CA ALA A 447 8.33 19.43 -10.16
C ALA A 447 8.92 20.37 -9.10
N ALA A 448 8.65 20.14 -7.81
CA ALA A 448 9.20 20.95 -6.72
C ALA A 448 10.71 20.71 -6.54
N LEU A 449 11.14 19.45 -6.63
CA LEU A 449 12.55 19.07 -6.56
C LEU A 449 13.39 19.65 -7.71
N LEU A 450 12.79 19.80 -8.89
CA LEU A 450 13.50 20.21 -10.10
C LEU A 450 13.28 21.68 -10.50
N ARG A 451 12.38 22.40 -9.81
CA ARG A 451 11.98 23.79 -10.13
C ARG A 451 13.16 24.73 -10.38
N ASP A 452 14.12 24.74 -9.48
CA ASP A 452 15.23 25.70 -9.51
C ASP A 452 16.41 25.20 -10.38
N ARG A 453 16.19 24.14 -11.15
CA ARG A 453 17.20 23.45 -11.98
C ARG A 453 16.83 23.43 -13.46
N VAL A 454 15.82 24.19 -13.88
CA VAL A 454 15.42 24.29 -15.30
C VAL A 454 16.62 24.78 -16.13
N GLY A 455 16.92 24.07 -17.21
CA GLY A 455 18.09 24.26 -18.06
C GLY A 455 19.26 23.31 -17.74
N GLU A 456 19.28 22.67 -16.57
CA GLU A 456 20.31 21.68 -16.23
C GLU A 456 20.13 20.37 -17.01
N VAL A 457 21.24 19.64 -17.16
CA VAL A 457 21.30 18.34 -17.82
C VAL A 457 21.45 17.23 -16.79
N PHE A 458 20.68 16.17 -16.97
CA PHE A 458 20.61 15.01 -16.11
C PHE A 458 20.93 13.74 -16.90
N GLU A 459 21.48 12.74 -16.20
CA GLU A 459 21.56 11.38 -16.70
C GLU A 459 20.25 10.66 -16.37
N GLY A 460 19.66 10.00 -17.37
CA GLY A 460 18.46 9.20 -17.19
C GLY A 460 18.42 8.03 -18.16
N CYS A 461 17.38 7.20 -18.05
CA CYS A 461 17.11 6.08 -18.93
C CYS A 461 15.71 6.23 -19.52
N VAL A 462 15.56 5.98 -20.82
CA VAL A 462 14.24 5.97 -21.46
C VAL A 462 13.50 4.70 -21.06
N VAL A 463 12.44 4.82 -20.27
CA VAL A 463 11.69 3.67 -19.72
C VAL A 463 10.42 3.36 -20.51
N ASP A 464 9.95 4.30 -21.33
CA ASP A 464 8.80 4.11 -22.21
C ASP A 464 8.93 5.01 -23.45
N VAL A 465 8.35 4.57 -24.57
CA VAL A 465 8.29 5.33 -25.83
C VAL A 465 6.90 5.16 -26.43
N GLU A 466 6.27 6.27 -26.81
CA GLU A 466 4.93 6.26 -27.41
C GLU A 466 4.94 5.53 -28.76
N GLU A 467 4.05 4.55 -28.94
CA GLU A 467 4.01 3.72 -30.16
C GLU A 467 3.86 4.57 -31.44
N ASP A 468 3.00 5.59 -31.39
CA ASP A 468 2.71 6.47 -32.54
C ASP A 468 3.67 7.67 -32.68
N GLN A 469 4.47 7.95 -31.64
CA GLN A 469 5.35 9.12 -31.59
C GLN A 469 6.73 8.71 -31.05
N PRO A 470 7.61 8.14 -31.89
CA PRO A 470 8.89 7.58 -31.43
C PRO A 470 9.86 8.62 -30.85
N ALA A 471 9.60 9.91 -31.06
CA ALA A 471 10.34 11.02 -30.45
C ALA A 471 9.82 11.39 -29.04
N SER A 472 8.68 10.86 -28.60
CA SER A 472 8.05 11.14 -27.31
C SER A 472 8.05 9.89 -26.44
N GLY A 473 8.37 10.06 -25.17
CA GLY A 473 8.44 8.95 -24.23
C GLY A 473 8.63 9.41 -22.80
N ILE A 474 8.98 8.47 -21.93
CA ILE A 474 9.24 8.69 -20.52
C ILE A 474 10.71 8.41 -20.22
N VAL A 475 11.35 9.32 -19.49
CA VAL A 475 12.70 9.16 -18.97
C VAL A 475 12.66 9.07 -17.45
N GLN A 476 13.37 8.08 -16.90
CA GLN A 476 13.65 7.93 -15.48
C GLN A 476 15.06 8.45 -15.19
N LEU A 477 15.20 9.47 -14.34
CA LEU A 477 16.51 10.01 -13.98
C LEU A 477 17.27 9.06 -13.04
N GLU A 478 18.60 9.02 -13.14
CA GLU A 478 19.42 8.26 -12.18
C GLU A 478 19.39 8.90 -10.79
N THR A 479 19.40 10.23 -10.73
CA THR A 479 19.31 11.04 -9.50
C THR A 479 18.88 12.47 -9.88
N PRO A 480 17.77 13.01 -9.33
CA PRO A 480 16.88 12.44 -8.30
C PRO A 480 16.00 11.32 -8.84
N ALA A 481 15.23 10.67 -7.97
CA ALA A 481 14.28 9.63 -8.38
C ALA A 481 13.04 10.20 -9.08
N VAL A 482 13.22 10.86 -10.23
CA VAL A 482 12.19 11.54 -11.02
C VAL A 482 11.92 10.80 -12.32
N ILE A 483 10.65 10.66 -12.66
CA ILE A 483 10.17 10.09 -13.92
C ILE A 483 9.43 11.20 -14.67
N GLY A 484 9.89 11.57 -15.87
CA GLY A 484 9.31 12.67 -16.60
C GLY A 484 9.17 12.43 -18.09
N ARG A 485 8.35 13.25 -18.74
CA ARG A 485 8.17 13.17 -20.20
C ARG A 485 9.40 13.75 -20.90
N VAL A 486 9.93 13.02 -21.87
CA VAL A 486 10.99 13.47 -22.78
C VAL A 486 10.46 13.58 -24.20
N VAL A 487 10.76 14.68 -24.88
CA VAL A 487 10.37 14.90 -26.28
C VAL A 487 11.59 15.32 -27.09
N GLY A 488 11.97 14.50 -28.07
CA GLY A 488 13.02 14.77 -29.06
C GLY A 488 12.55 15.65 -30.21
N ALA A 489 13.45 15.92 -31.15
CA ALA A 489 13.10 16.64 -32.36
C ALA A 489 12.19 15.79 -33.28
N PRO A 490 11.38 16.42 -34.15
CA PRO A 490 10.59 15.70 -35.13
C PRO A 490 11.49 14.79 -36.00
N GLY A 491 11.20 13.49 -36.01
CA GLY A 491 11.98 12.48 -36.75
C GLY A 491 12.98 11.69 -35.89
N ASP A 492 13.23 12.12 -34.65
CA ASP A 492 14.06 11.37 -33.70
C ASP A 492 13.35 10.08 -33.26
N ARG A 493 14.16 9.10 -32.83
CA ARG A 493 13.70 7.92 -32.11
C ARG A 493 14.41 7.84 -30.78
N LEU A 494 13.64 7.86 -29.69
CA LEU A 494 14.17 7.69 -28.35
C LEU A 494 14.68 6.25 -28.16
N PRO A 495 15.85 6.08 -27.52
CA PRO A 495 16.45 4.76 -27.34
C PRO A 495 15.86 4.06 -26.10
N LEU A 496 14.75 3.35 -26.27
CA LEU A 496 14.06 2.61 -25.18
C LEU A 496 15.01 1.64 -24.45
N GLY A 497 15.08 1.74 -23.12
CA GLY A 497 15.93 0.94 -22.25
C GLY A 497 17.38 1.42 -22.11
N GLU A 498 17.77 2.43 -22.88
CA GLU A 498 19.14 2.95 -22.88
C GLU A 498 19.28 4.22 -22.05
N ARG A 499 20.52 4.53 -21.67
CA ARG A 499 20.86 5.79 -21.01
C ARG A 499 20.82 6.95 -22.01
N LEU A 500 20.25 8.06 -21.58
CA LEU A 500 20.11 9.29 -22.35
C LEU A 500 20.37 10.49 -21.44
N ARG A 501 21.20 11.42 -21.93
CA ARG A 501 21.35 12.74 -21.30
C ARG A 501 20.16 13.60 -21.68
N VAL A 502 19.50 14.17 -20.69
CA VAL A 502 18.29 14.97 -20.88
C VAL A 502 18.40 16.33 -20.23
N ARG A 503 17.99 17.38 -20.93
CA ARG A 503 17.91 18.74 -20.41
C ARG A 503 16.50 19.02 -19.88
N LEU A 504 16.40 19.48 -18.64
CA LEU A 504 15.14 19.89 -18.04
C LEU A 504 14.66 21.20 -18.67
N THR A 505 13.44 21.22 -19.22
CA THR A 505 12.85 22.41 -19.86
C THR A 505 11.70 23.01 -19.08
N GLN A 506 11.06 22.23 -18.22
CA GLN A 506 9.90 22.68 -17.44
C GLN A 506 9.85 21.95 -16.10
N ALA A 507 9.60 22.67 -15.01
CA ALA A 507 9.28 22.14 -13.68
C ALA A 507 8.58 23.23 -12.85
N ALA A 508 7.26 23.12 -12.65
CA ALA A 508 6.50 24.09 -11.86
C ALA A 508 5.43 23.39 -10.99
N PRO A 509 5.63 23.28 -9.67
CA PRO A 509 4.69 22.59 -8.77
C PRO A 509 3.24 23.06 -8.94
N GLY A 510 2.33 22.13 -9.25
CA GLY A 510 0.90 22.41 -9.44
C GLY A 510 0.54 23.17 -10.72
N ALA A 511 1.50 23.72 -11.47
CA ALA A 511 1.25 24.47 -12.70
C ALA A 511 1.72 23.73 -13.96
N ALA A 512 2.86 23.03 -13.88
CA ALA A 512 3.38 22.24 -14.98
C ALA A 512 4.27 21.08 -14.51
N LYS A 513 4.00 19.90 -15.09
CA LYS A 513 4.78 18.68 -14.88
C LYS A 513 6.21 18.84 -15.40
N VAL A 514 7.11 17.98 -14.91
CA VAL A 514 8.49 17.93 -15.37
C VAL A 514 8.56 17.54 -16.85
N ARG A 515 9.31 18.30 -17.65
CA ARG A 515 9.55 18.00 -19.07
C ARG A 515 11.02 18.06 -19.40
N PHE A 516 11.41 17.16 -20.28
CA PHE A 516 12.78 16.98 -20.73
C PHE A 516 12.87 17.01 -22.25
N VAL A 517 14.05 17.34 -22.75
CA VAL A 517 14.46 17.13 -24.14
C VAL A 517 15.82 16.42 -24.15
N PRO A 518 16.16 15.63 -25.18
CA PRO A 518 17.53 15.14 -25.36
C PRO A 518 18.54 16.29 -25.33
N ALA A 519 19.65 16.11 -24.59
CA ALA A 519 20.58 17.20 -24.25
C ALA A 519 21.64 17.51 -25.31
#